data_AF-A0AA96UA25-F1
#
_entry.id   AF-A0AA96UA25-F1
#
_cell.length_a   1.000
_cell.length_b   1.000
_cell.length_c   1.000
_cell.angle_alpha   90.00
_cell.angle_beta   90.00
_cell.angle_gamma   90.00
#
_symmetry.space_group_name_H-M   'P 1'
#
loop_
_entity.id
_entity.type
_entity.pdbx_description
1 polymer ?
#
loop_
_entity_poly.entity_id
_entity_poly.type
_entity_poly.pdbx_seq_one_letter_code
_entity_poly.pdbx_strand_id
1 'polypeptide(L)'
;MSDIATVPAGSTTAGPDSAPTADTALVRRRIRRWLWLFITCLVLSGLTAFPLQSETSLLAHLVDATGLDSLLPALDAWVHRVREGVADGYGDHPFLAYGTDWLAFAHLVIAAAFWGPLRDPVRNVWVIRWAMLACGGVIPLALICGPLRDIPLFWRFIDMSFGVLGVVPLLIVHRLIRTLEWQQALRTHHDFARVVPSP
;
A
#
# COMPACT_ATOMS: atom_id res chain seq x y z
N MET A 1 63.81 44.73 -2.61
CA MET A 1 62.57 45.04 -1.88
C MET A 1 61.48 44.20 -2.53
N SER A 2 61.07 43.17 -1.79
CA SER A 2 60.03 42.22 -2.17
C SER A 2 58.67 42.89 -2.10
N ASP A 3 57.80 42.64 -3.08
CA ASP A 3 56.36 42.66 -2.85
C ASP A 3 55.73 41.49 -3.61
N ILE A 4 55.31 40.51 -2.83
CA ILE A 4 54.48 39.37 -3.19
C ILE A 4 53.07 39.67 -2.66
N ALA A 5 52.07 39.12 -3.36
CA ALA A 5 50.65 39.01 -3.01
C ALA A 5 49.78 40.14 -3.59
N THR A 6 48.62 39.87 -4.20
CA THR A 6 47.63 38.88 -3.75
C THR A 6 46.74 38.46 -4.92
N VAL A 7 46.69 37.16 -5.23
CA VAL A 7 45.62 36.59 -6.07
C VAL A 7 44.39 36.44 -5.19
N PRO A 8 43.21 36.98 -5.56
CA PRO A 8 42.00 36.72 -4.79
C PRO A 8 41.54 35.29 -5.06
N ALA A 9 41.75 34.42 -4.07
CA ALA A 9 41.10 33.12 -3.96
C ALA A 9 39.64 33.35 -3.52
N GLY A 10 38.70 32.91 -4.37
CA GLY A 10 37.27 33.02 -4.06
C GLY A 10 36.39 32.43 -5.15
N SER A 11 36.76 31.29 -5.73
CA SER A 11 35.82 30.51 -6.54
C SER A 11 34.92 29.70 -5.61
N THR A 12 33.78 30.26 -5.23
CA THR A 12 32.64 29.49 -4.71
C THR A 12 31.98 28.75 -5.88
N THR A 13 32.68 27.74 -6.41
CA THR A 13 32.03 26.72 -7.22
C THR A 13 31.29 25.80 -6.25
N ALA A 14 30.03 26.16 -5.96
CA ALA A 14 29.07 25.17 -5.49
C ALA A 14 29.00 24.08 -6.58
N GLY A 15 29.75 23.00 -6.38
CA GLY A 15 29.86 21.94 -7.36
C GLY A 15 28.49 21.31 -7.65
N PRO A 16 28.26 20.81 -8.87
CA PRO A 16 27.00 20.15 -9.26
C PRO A 16 26.67 18.88 -8.45
N ASP A 17 27.54 18.44 -7.55
CA ASP A 17 27.44 17.19 -6.80
C ASP A 17 26.43 17.24 -5.61
N SER A 18 25.98 18.42 -5.15
CA SER A 18 25.02 18.50 -4.03
C SER A 18 23.55 18.34 -4.43
N ALA A 19 23.17 18.74 -5.65
CA ALA A 19 21.78 18.69 -6.11
C ALA A 19 21.23 17.25 -6.34
N PRO A 20 21.98 16.29 -6.90
CA PRO A 20 21.47 14.94 -7.17
C PRO A 20 21.12 14.16 -5.91
N THR A 21 21.89 14.31 -4.82
CA THR A 21 21.72 13.54 -3.58
C THR A 21 20.45 13.96 -2.83
N ALA A 22 20.13 15.25 -2.83
CA ALA A 22 18.90 15.80 -2.26
C ALA A 22 17.64 15.27 -2.99
N ASP A 23 17.66 15.24 -4.33
CA ASP A 23 16.54 14.74 -5.14
C ASP A 23 16.25 13.25 -4.87
N THR A 24 17.30 12.41 -4.84
CA THR A 24 17.18 10.99 -4.48
C THR A 24 16.58 10.79 -3.08
N ALA A 25 16.95 11.63 -2.10
CA ALA A 25 16.40 11.57 -0.75
C ALA A 25 14.91 11.94 -0.72
N LEU A 26 14.49 12.95 -1.48
CA LEU A 26 13.09 13.35 -1.62
C LEU A 26 12.24 12.25 -2.26
N VAL A 27 12.72 11.63 -3.33
CA VAL A 27 12.05 10.50 -3.98
C VAL A 27 11.88 9.33 -3.00
N ARG A 28 12.94 8.99 -2.24
CA ARG A 28 12.87 7.92 -1.21
C ARG A 28 11.85 8.24 -0.12
N ARG A 29 11.77 9.49 0.36
CA ARG A 29 10.75 9.92 1.33
C ARG A 29 9.33 9.81 0.75
N ARG A 30 9.13 10.15 -0.53
CA ARG A 30 7.84 10.00 -1.21
C ARG A 30 7.43 8.53 -1.30
N ILE A 31 8.36 7.63 -1.68
CA ILE A 31 8.12 6.18 -1.69
C ILE A 31 7.68 5.70 -0.30
N ARG A 32 8.43 6.05 0.75
CA ARG A 32 8.10 5.64 2.12
C ARG A 32 6.73 6.12 2.58
N ARG A 33 6.33 7.35 2.24
CA ARG A 33 4.99 7.87 2.57
C ARG A 33 3.87 7.05 1.90
N TRP A 34 4.01 6.77 0.62
CA TRP A 34 3.03 5.95 -0.10
C TRP A 34 2.98 4.50 0.40
N LEU A 35 4.14 3.93 0.73
CA LEU A 35 4.20 2.61 1.35
C LEU A 35 3.54 2.57 2.72
N TRP A 36 3.81 3.56 3.58
CA TRP A 36 3.14 3.64 4.88
C TRP A 36 1.64 3.80 4.74
N LEU A 37 1.16 4.65 3.84
CA LEU A 37 -0.27 4.77 3.55
C LEU A 37 -0.87 3.40 3.17
N PHE A 38 -0.25 2.69 2.22
CA PHE A 38 -0.71 1.37 1.80
C PHE A 38 -0.71 0.35 2.95
N ILE A 39 0.39 0.28 3.71
CA ILE A 39 0.53 -0.62 4.87
C ILE A 39 -0.52 -0.33 5.92
N THR A 40 -0.75 0.94 6.25
CA THR A 40 -1.76 1.33 7.25
C THR A 40 -3.16 0.93 6.77
N CYS A 41 -3.53 1.21 5.52
CA CYS A 41 -4.82 0.78 4.97
C CYS A 41 -4.96 -0.74 4.98
N LEU A 42 -3.92 -1.49 4.59
CA LEU A 42 -3.91 -2.95 4.60
C LEU A 42 -4.09 -3.51 6.01
N VAL A 43 -3.36 -2.97 7.00
CA VAL A 43 -3.46 -3.39 8.40
C VAL A 43 -4.85 -3.09 8.95
N LEU A 44 -5.37 -1.86 8.74
CA LEU A 44 -6.70 -1.50 9.21
C LEU A 44 -7.78 -2.41 8.60
N SER A 45 -7.70 -2.69 7.29
CA SER A 45 -8.59 -3.61 6.61
C SER A 45 -8.49 -5.06 7.12
N GLY A 46 -7.33 -5.49 7.59
CA GLY A 46 -7.16 -6.80 8.21
C GLY A 46 -7.70 -6.86 9.63
N LEU A 47 -7.46 -5.80 10.41
CA LEU A 47 -7.87 -5.73 11.81
C LEU A 47 -9.38 -5.73 11.99
N THR A 48 -10.16 -5.26 11.01
CA THR A 48 -11.63 -5.34 11.05
C THR A 48 -12.16 -6.77 11.06
N ALA A 49 -11.36 -7.77 10.70
CA ALA A 49 -11.76 -9.17 10.78
C ALA A 49 -11.74 -9.75 12.21
N PHE A 50 -11.02 -9.11 13.16
CA PHE A 50 -11.04 -9.55 14.56
C PHE A 50 -12.41 -9.27 15.23
N PRO A 51 -12.91 -8.01 15.28
CA PRO A 51 -14.20 -7.71 15.88
C PRO A 51 -15.36 -7.81 14.87
N LEU A 52 -15.34 -8.77 13.94
CA LEU A 52 -16.27 -8.79 12.80
C LEU A 52 -17.74 -8.71 13.21
N GLN A 53 -18.15 -9.40 14.28
CA GLN A 53 -19.52 -9.35 14.81
C GLN A 53 -19.90 -7.95 15.32
N SER A 54 -18.99 -7.27 16.01
CA SER A 54 -19.22 -5.92 16.52
C SER A 54 -19.27 -4.91 15.36
N GLU A 55 -18.42 -5.07 14.36
CA GLU A 55 -18.39 -4.20 13.17
C GLU A 55 -19.66 -4.35 12.32
N THR A 56 -20.16 -5.57 12.12
CA THR A 56 -21.42 -5.78 11.37
C THR A 56 -22.63 -5.27 12.15
N SER A 57 -22.62 -5.39 13.49
CA SER A 57 -23.64 -4.80 14.36
C SER A 57 -23.62 -3.26 14.30
N LEU A 58 -22.45 -2.66 14.40
CA LEU A 58 -22.27 -1.21 14.27
C LEU A 58 -22.75 -0.71 12.90
N LEU A 59 -22.38 -1.41 11.82
CA LEU A 59 -22.80 -1.04 10.46
C LEU A 59 -24.33 -1.07 10.32
N ALA A 60 -25.01 -2.09 10.84
CA ALA A 60 -26.47 -2.18 10.83
C ALA A 60 -27.10 -0.99 11.58
N HIS A 61 -26.62 -0.69 12.79
CA HIS A 61 -27.12 0.46 13.55
C HIS A 61 -26.92 1.80 12.82
N LEU A 62 -25.81 1.96 12.09
CA LEU A 62 -25.56 3.17 11.30
C LEU A 62 -26.50 3.28 10.10
N VAL A 63 -26.81 2.17 9.42
CA VAL A 63 -27.79 2.15 8.32
C VAL A 63 -29.18 2.55 8.85
N ASP A 64 -29.59 1.97 9.98
CA ASP A 64 -30.87 2.30 10.62
C ASP A 64 -30.93 3.78 11.04
N ALA A 65 -29.85 4.29 11.65
CA ALA A 65 -29.80 5.66 12.14
C ALA A 65 -29.76 6.73 11.03
N THR A 66 -29.30 6.37 9.83
CA THR A 66 -29.17 7.30 8.70
C THR A 66 -30.41 7.34 7.81
N GLY A 67 -31.40 6.48 8.04
CA GLY A 67 -32.61 6.38 7.19
C GLY A 67 -32.30 5.88 5.77
N LEU A 68 -31.18 5.16 5.60
CA LEU A 68 -30.76 4.59 4.31
C LEU A 68 -31.64 3.42 3.88
N ASP A 69 -32.40 2.84 4.79
CA ASP A 69 -33.42 1.81 4.58
C ASP A 69 -34.40 2.17 3.46
N SER A 70 -34.86 3.43 3.45
CA SER A 70 -35.80 3.94 2.46
C SER A 70 -35.19 4.18 1.08
N LEU A 71 -33.89 4.48 1.02
CA LEU A 71 -33.19 4.83 -0.22
C LEU A 71 -32.53 3.62 -0.90
N LEU A 72 -32.05 2.66 -0.11
CA LEU A 72 -31.30 1.49 -0.57
C LEU A 72 -31.80 0.22 0.15
N PRO A 73 -33.05 -0.23 -0.08
CA PRO A 73 -33.65 -1.35 0.66
C PRO A 73 -32.87 -2.67 0.46
N ALA A 74 -32.20 -2.84 -0.67
CA ALA A 74 -31.35 -4.01 -0.92
C ALA A 74 -30.06 -4.01 -0.09
N LEU A 75 -29.51 -2.82 0.23
CA LEU A 75 -28.33 -2.70 1.09
C LEU A 75 -28.72 -2.97 2.55
N ASP A 76 -29.84 -2.39 2.99
CA ASP A 76 -30.38 -2.60 4.33
C ASP A 76 -30.63 -4.10 4.61
N ALA A 77 -31.41 -4.76 3.76
CA ALA A 77 -31.68 -6.19 3.89
C ALA A 77 -30.41 -7.05 3.87
N TRP A 78 -29.39 -6.64 3.10
CA TRP A 78 -28.11 -7.33 3.06
C TRP A 78 -27.31 -7.16 4.36
N VAL A 79 -27.21 -5.93 4.87
CA VAL A 79 -26.47 -5.64 6.11
C VAL A 79 -27.08 -6.36 7.29
N HIS A 80 -28.42 -6.34 7.44
CA HIS A 80 -29.11 -7.06 8.52
C HIS A 80 -28.94 -8.58 8.40
N ARG A 81 -29.04 -9.15 7.18
CA ARG A 81 -28.75 -10.57 6.94
C ARG A 81 -27.32 -10.95 7.35
N VAL A 82 -26.33 -10.13 7.01
CA VAL A 82 -24.92 -10.39 7.37
C VAL A 82 -24.71 -10.28 8.88
N ARG A 83 -25.29 -9.26 9.53
CA ARG A 83 -25.24 -9.11 11.00
C ARG A 83 -25.78 -10.36 11.70
N GLU A 84 -26.99 -10.79 11.31
CA GLU A 84 -27.66 -11.96 11.90
C GLU A 84 -26.86 -13.24 11.63
N GLY A 85 -26.45 -13.49 10.39
CA GLY A 85 -25.67 -14.68 10.05
C GLY A 85 -24.32 -14.76 10.79
N VAL A 86 -23.64 -13.64 11.02
CA VAL A 86 -22.40 -13.60 11.82
C VAL A 86 -22.69 -13.82 13.30
N ALA A 87 -23.73 -13.18 13.85
CA ALA A 87 -24.09 -13.31 15.25
C ALA A 87 -24.53 -14.75 15.61
N ASP A 88 -25.40 -15.35 14.80
CA ASP A 88 -25.84 -16.73 14.98
C ASP A 88 -24.67 -17.70 14.81
N GLY A 89 -23.88 -17.53 13.75
CA GLY A 89 -22.72 -18.37 13.48
C GLY A 89 -21.69 -18.34 14.61
N TYR A 90 -21.31 -17.16 15.13
CA TYR A 90 -20.35 -17.07 16.23
C TYR A 90 -20.95 -17.42 17.59
N GLY A 91 -22.25 -17.20 17.79
CA GLY A 91 -22.95 -17.60 19.02
C GLY A 91 -23.02 -19.11 19.16
N ASP A 92 -23.51 -19.79 18.12
CA ASP A 92 -23.69 -21.25 18.13
C ASP A 92 -22.38 -22.01 17.87
N HIS A 93 -21.48 -21.42 17.08
CA HIS A 93 -20.23 -22.03 16.62
C HIS A 93 -19.04 -21.06 16.72
N PRO A 94 -18.60 -20.69 17.94
CA PRO A 94 -17.58 -19.67 18.16
C PRO A 94 -16.22 -20.00 17.53
N PHE A 95 -15.91 -21.29 17.31
CA PHE A 95 -14.68 -21.71 16.63
C PHE A 95 -14.60 -21.19 15.17
N LEU A 96 -15.71 -20.78 14.55
CA LEU A 96 -15.71 -20.18 13.21
C LEU A 96 -14.99 -18.82 13.18
N ALA A 97 -15.00 -18.07 14.29
CA ALA A 97 -14.26 -16.81 14.42
C ALA A 97 -12.74 -17.02 14.28
N TYR A 98 -12.23 -18.22 14.55
CA TYR A 98 -10.82 -18.51 14.34
C TYR A 98 -10.41 -18.39 12.86
N GLY A 99 -11.32 -18.64 11.92
CA GLY A 99 -11.06 -18.43 10.49
C GLY A 99 -10.81 -16.96 10.15
N THR A 100 -11.53 -16.03 10.78
CA THR A 100 -11.33 -14.60 10.59
C THR A 100 -10.10 -14.08 11.32
N ASP A 101 -9.72 -14.70 12.45
CA ASP A 101 -8.43 -14.41 13.12
C ASP A 101 -7.24 -14.71 12.20
N TRP A 102 -7.27 -15.85 11.49
CA TRP A 102 -6.25 -16.20 10.50
C TRP A 102 -6.23 -15.22 9.32
N LEU A 103 -7.39 -14.75 8.88
CA LEU A 103 -7.49 -13.75 7.82
C LEU A 103 -6.87 -12.42 8.27
N ALA A 104 -7.17 -11.98 9.49
CA ALA A 104 -6.56 -10.78 10.08
C ALA A 104 -5.03 -10.94 10.17
N PHE A 105 -4.56 -12.08 10.67
CA PHE A 105 -3.15 -12.40 10.77
C PHE A 105 -2.44 -12.38 9.42
N ALA A 106 -3.06 -12.93 8.36
CA ALA A 106 -2.50 -12.90 7.01
C ALA A 106 -2.23 -11.46 6.54
N HIS A 107 -3.13 -10.52 6.81
CA HIS A 107 -2.93 -9.10 6.47
C HIS A 107 -1.73 -8.51 7.22
N LEU A 108 -1.56 -8.85 8.50
CA LEU A 108 -0.41 -8.40 9.30
C LEU A 108 0.91 -8.97 8.76
N VAL A 109 0.93 -10.25 8.37
CA VAL A 109 2.12 -10.88 7.75
C VAL A 109 2.45 -10.23 6.40
N ILE A 110 1.44 -9.97 5.57
CA ILE A 110 1.62 -9.29 4.27
C ILE A 110 2.15 -7.87 4.51
N ALA A 111 1.60 -7.12 5.47
CA ALA A 111 2.08 -5.80 5.86
C ALA A 111 3.55 -5.85 6.33
N ALA A 112 3.93 -6.84 7.12
CA ALA A 112 5.31 -7.02 7.58
C ALA A 112 6.30 -7.25 6.42
N ALA A 113 5.87 -7.90 5.33
CA ALA A 113 6.70 -8.10 4.14
C ALA A 113 7.15 -6.77 3.48
N PHE A 114 6.40 -5.68 3.67
CA PHE A 114 6.77 -4.36 3.18
C PHE A 114 7.92 -3.69 3.95
N TRP A 115 8.38 -4.28 5.05
CA TRP A 115 9.58 -3.83 5.76
C TRP A 115 10.82 -3.76 4.84
N GLY A 116 10.97 -4.74 3.94
CA GLY A 116 12.03 -4.76 2.93
C GLY A 116 12.01 -3.51 2.04
N PRO A 117 10.91 -3.24 1.32
CA PRO A 117 10.73 -2.01 0.53
C PRO A 117 10.88 -0.70 1.31
N LEU A 118 10.45 -0.64 2.58
CA LEU A 118 10.64 0.55 3.41
C LEU A 118 12.13 0.87 3.65
N ARG A 119 12.94 -0.18 3.87
CA ARG A 119 14.38 -0.07 4.08
C ARG A 119 15.12 0.22 2.77
N ASP A 120 14.93 -0.64 1.78
CA ASP A 120 15.56 -0.54 0.45
C ASP A 120 14.56 -0.91 -0.66
N PRO A 121 13.91 0.09 -1.29
CA PRO A 121 12.84 -0.16 -2.25
C PRO A 121 13.35 -0.66 -3.61
N VAL A 122 14.60 -0.38 -3.97
CA VAL A 122 15.18 -0.83 -5.26
C VAL A 122 15.46 -2.32 -5.20
N ARG A 123 16.19 -2.76 -4.17
CA ARG A 123 16.51 -4.18 -3.99
C ARG A 123 15.27 -5.06 -3.78
N ASN A 124 14.20 -4.50 -3.23
CA ASN A 124 12.97 -5.21 -2.90
C ASN A 124 11.79 -4.86 -3.84
N VAL A 125 12.06 -4.39 -5.07
CA VAL A 125 11.01 -4.02 -6.04
C VAL A 125 10.03 -5.16 -6.35
N TRP A 126 10.50 -6.41 -6.21
CA TRP A 126 9.66 -7.59 -6.42
C TRP A 126 8.46 -7.63 -5.46
N VAL A 127 8.61 -7.22 -4.19
CA VAL A 127 7.49 -7.18 -3.22
C VAL A 127 6.38 -6.25 -3.71
N ILE A 128 6.76 -5.13 -4.33
CA ILE A 128 5.79 -4.18 -4.91
C ILE A 128 5.07 -4.80 -6.10
N ARG A 129 5.78 -5.52 -6.98
CA ARG A 129 5.18 -6.22 -8.13
C ARG A 129 4.25 -7.34 -7.70
N TRP A 130 4.65 -8.13 -6.72
CA TRP A 130 3.83 -9.17 -6.13
C TRP A 130 2.58 -8.59 -5.49
N ALA A 131 2.69 -7.48 -4.76
CA ALA A 131 1.52 -6.81 -4.18
C ALA A 131 0.56 -6.26 -5.25
N MET A 132 1.08 -5.71 -6.36
CA MET A 132 0.22 -5.31 -7.49
C MET A 132 -0.52 -6.50 -8.09
N LEU A 133 0.14 -7.66 -8.21
CA LEU A 133 -0.51 -8.89 -8.66
C LEU A 133 -1.60 -9.34 -7.67
N ALA A 134 -1.32 -9.28 -6.36
CA ALA A 134 -2.30 -9.61 -5.33
C ALA A 134 -3.53 -8.69 -5.39
N CYS A 135 -3.33 -7.38 -5.59
CA CYS A 135 -4.44 -6.44 -5.82
C CYS A 135 -5.26 -6.83 -7.06
N GLY A 136 -4.61 -7.22 -8.15
CA GLY A 136 -5.29 -7.74 -9.34
C GLY A 136 -6.07 -9.03 -9.07
N GLY A 137 -5.55 -9.90 -8.20
CA GLY A 137 -6.19 -11.16 -7.79
C GLY A 137 -7.48 -10.99 -6.98
N VAL A 138 -7.72 -9.84 -6.36
CA VAL A 138 -8.98 -9.53 -5.66
C VAL A 138 -10.18 -9.55 -6.63
N ILE A 139 -9.98 -9.12 -7.88
CA ILE A 139 -11.03 -9.04 -8.89
C ILE A 139 -11.61 -10.44 -9.24
N PRO A 140 -10.81 -11.42 -9.71
CA PRO A 140 -11.34 -12.75 -9.98
C PRO A 140 -11.87 -13.43 -8.72
N LEU A 141 -11.25 -13.20 -7.54
CA LEU A 141 -11.76 -13.72 -6.28
C LEU A 141 -13.19 -13.26 -6.01
N ALA A 142 -13.47 -11.95 -6.10
CA ALA A 142 -14.80 -11.39 -5.88
C ALA A 142 -15.82 -11.85 -6.95
N LEU A 143 -15.39 -11.96 -8.20
CA LEU A 143 -16.27 -12.36 -9.30
C LEU A 143 -16.60 -13.86 -9.32
N ILE A 144 -15.74 -14.72 -8.76
CA ILE A 144 -15.94 -16.18 -8.73
C ILE A 144 -16.51 -16.62 -7.38
N CYS A 145 -15.84 -16.27 -6.27
CA CYS A 145 -16.25 -16.70 -4.94
C CYS A 145 -17.47 -15.94 -4.41
N GLY A 146 -17.72 -14.72 -4.89
CA GLY A 146 -18.91 -13.94 -4.53
C GLY A 146 -20.20 -14.65 -4.91
N PRO A 147 -20.44 -14.99 -6.20
CA PRO A 147 -21.62 -15.77 -6.60
C PRO A 147 -21.74 -17.13 -5.93
N LEU A 148 -20.63 -17.83 -5.70
CA LEU A 148 -20.63 -19.14 -5.04
C LEU A 148 -21.08 -19.10 -3.58
N ARG A 149 -21.12 -17.91 -2.97
CA ARG A 149 -21.49 -17.67 -1.57
C ARG A 149 -22.69 -16.71 -1.46
N ASP A 150 -23.43 -16.56 -2.55
CA ASP A 150 -24.62 -15.69 -2.63
C ASP A 150 -24.37 -14.22 -2.23
N ILE A 151 -23.15 -13.71 -2.47
CA ILE A 151 -22.81 -12.31 -2.23
C ILE A 151 -23.41 -11.43 -3.34
N PRO A 152 -24.19 -10.37 -3.01
CA PRO A 152 -24.85 -9.54 -4.00
C PRO A 152 -23.84 -8.72 -4.80
N LEU A 153 -24.19 -8.44 -6.07
CA LEU A 153 -23.31 -7.79 -7.04
C LEU A 153 -22.74 -6.45 -6.54
N PHE A 154 -23.55 -5.62 -5.88
CA PHE A 154 -23.11 -4.32 -5.38
C PHE A 154 -22.01 -4.45 -4.31
N TRP A 155 -22.11 -5.46 -3.44
CA TRP A 155 -21.11 -5.71 -2.41
C TRP A 155 -19.80 -6.22 -3.02
N ARG A 156 -19.88 -7.05 -4.06
CA ARG A 156 -18.69 -7.48 -4.81
C ARG A 156 -17.94 -6.30 -5.45
N PHE A 157 -18.62 -5.22 -5.84
CA PHE A 157 -17.95 -3.99 -6.29
C PHE A 157 -17.18 -3.30 -5.17
N ILE A 158 -17.70 -3.34 -3.94
CA ILE A 158 -16.97 -2.87 -2.76
C ILE A 158 -15.72 -3.74 -2.56
N ASP A 159 -15.83 -5.06 -2.63
CA ASP A 159 -14.67 -5.97 -2.51
C ASP A 159 -13.61 -5.69 -3.58
N MET A 160 -14.01 -5.53 -4.85
CA MET A 160 -13.09 -5.21 -5.95
C MET A 160 -12.41 -3.85 -5.77
N SER A 161 -13.07 -2.89 -5.10
CA SER A 161 -12.50 -1.56 -4.86
C SER A 161 -11.22 -1.62 -4.04
N PHE A 162 -11.06 -2.59 -3.12
CA PHE A 162 -9.83 -2.76 -2.36
C PHE A 162 -8.63 -3.08 -3.27
N GLY A 163 -8.83 -3.92 -4.28
CA GLY A 163 -7.80 -4.21 -5.28
C GLY A 163 -7.48 -2.98 -6.15
N VAL A 164 -8.52 -2.31 -6.66
CA VAL A 164 -8.37 -1.15 -7.56
C VAL A 164 -7.73 0.05 -6.84
N LEU A 165 -8.17 0.37 -5.62
CA LEU A 165 -7.62 1.47 -4.85
C LEU A 165 -6.24 1.10 -4.27
N GLY A 166 -6.04 -0.16 -3.88
CA GLY A 166 -4.77 -0.67 -3.37
C GLY A 166 -3.64 -0.65 -4.41
N VAL A 167 -3.94 -0.89 -5.69
CA VAL A 167 -2.90 -0.89 -6.74
C VAL A 167 -2.38 0.52 -7.08
N VAL A 168 -3.17 1.58 -6.85
CA VAL A 168 -2.79 2.97 -7.15
C VAL A 168 -1.50 3.41 -6.42
N PRO A 169 -1.38 3.33 -5.08
CA PRO A 169 -0.14 3.70 -4.39
C PRO A 169 1.04 2.83 -4.82
N LEU A 170 0.81 1.55 -5.12
CA LEU A 170 1.86 0.62 -5.55
C LEU A 170 2.39 0.98 -6.94
N LEU A 171 1.53 1.38 -7.88
CA LEU A 171 1.95 1.86 -9.20
C LEU A 171 2.78 3.15 -9.11
N ILE A 172 2.37 4.07 -8.24
CA ILE A 172 3.13 5.31 -7.96
C ILE A 172 4.51 4.95 -7.41
N VAL A 173 4.57 4.09 -6.38
CA VAL A 173 5.82 3.63 -5.79
C VAL A 173 6.69 2.93 -6.83
N HIS A 174 6.12 2.04 -7.66
CA HIS A 174 6.86 1.32 -8.68
C HIS A 174 7.53 2.27 -9.68
N ARG A 175 6.79 3.29 -10.16
CA ARG A 175 7.35 4.32 -11.05
C ARG A 175 8.51 5.07 -10.39
N LEU A 176 8.36 5.47 -9.13
CA LEU A 176 9.42 6.17 -8.38
C LEU A 176 10.65 5.29 -8.15
N ILE A 177 10.47 3.98 -7.92
CA ILE A 177 11.58 3.01 -7.79
C ILE A 177 12.37 2.93 -9.10
N ARG A 178 11.68 2.86 -10.25
CA ARG A 178 12.34 2.84 -11.56
C ARG A 178 13.15 4.12 -11.81
N THR A 179 12.68 5.28 -11.34
CA THR A 179 13.45 6.52 -11.38
C THR A 179 14.71 6.44 -10.52
N LEU A 180 14.62 5.86 -9.32
CA LEU A 180 15.78 5.66 -8.44
C LEU A 180 16.81 4.70 -9.04
N GLU A 181 16.36 3.59 -9.63
CA GLU A 181 17.22 2.62 -10.32
C GLU A 181 18.01 3.29 -11.44
N TRP A 182 17.35 4.12 -12.25
CA TRP A 182 17.99 4.87 -13.33
C TRP A 182 19.04 5.86 -12.82
N GLN A 183 18.69 6.64 -11.79
CA GLN A 183 19.63 7.60 -11.18
C GLN A 183 20.87 6.90 -10.60
N GLN A 184 20.70 5.72 -9.99
CA GLN A 184 21.82 4.92 -9.48
C GLN A 184 22.72 4.42 -10.61
N ALA A 185 22.15 3.88 -11.68
CA ALA A 185 22.90 3.39 -12.83
C ALA A 185 23.74 4.50 -13.49
N LEU A 186 23.17 5.71 -13.65
CA LEU A 186 23.90 6.86 -14.20
C LEU A 186 25.09 7.27 -13.33
N ARG A 187 24.92 7.31 -12.00
CA ARG A 187 26.02 7.64 -11.08
C ARG A 187 27.15 6.64 -11.17
N THR A 188 26.81 5.35 -11.15
CA THR A 188 27.80 4.28 -11.31
C THR A 188 28.60 4.45 -12.60
N HIS A 189 27.94 4.76 -13.72
CA HIS A 189 28.63 5.02 -14.99
C HIS A 189 29.54 6.26 -14.94
N HIS A 190 29.09 7.37 -14.34
CA HIS A 190 29.90 8.58 -14.19
C HIS A 190 31.12 8.34 -13.30
N ASP A 191 30.97 7.61 -12.21
CA ASP A 191 32.07 7.28 -11.29
C ASP A 191 33.13 6.41 -12.00
N PHE A 192 32.70 5.42 -12.79
CA PHE A 192 33.61 4.62 -13.63
C PHE A 192 34.39 5.49 -14.63
N ALA A 193 33.73 6.44 -15.29
CA ALA A 193 34.38 7.34 -16.25
C ALA A 193 35.37 8.32 -15.60
N ARG A 194 35.23 8.66 -14.31
CA ARG A 194 36.23 9.47 -13.58
C ARG A 194 37.47 8.67 -13.19
N VAL A 195 37.30 7.37 -12.89
CA VAL A 195 38.40 6.51 -12.40
C VAL A 195 39.30 6.02 -13.54
N VAL A 196 38.77 5.89 -14.76
CA VAL A 196 39.54 5.48 -15.94
C VAL A 196 39.71 6.70 -16.87
N PRO A 197 40.89 7.34 -16.91
CA PRO A 197 41.15 8.40 -17.88
C PRO A 197 41.03 7.82 -19.29
N SER A 198 40.35 8.54 -20.19
CA SER A 198 40.34 8.17 -21.62
C SER A 198 41.78 8.22 -22.16
N PRO A 199 42.17 7.25 -23.01
CA PRO A 199 43.52 7.18 -23.57
C PRO A 199 43.87 8.39 -24.45
#